data_AF-A0A972U1N1-F1
#
_entry.id   AF-A0A972U1N1-F1
#
_cell.length_a   1.000
_cell.length_b   1.000
_cell.length_c   1.000
_cell.angle_alpha   90.00
_cell.angle_beta   90.00
_cell.angle_gamma   90.00
#
_symmetry.space_group_name_H-M   'P 1'
#
loop_
_entity.id
_entity.type
_entity.pdbx_description
1 polymer ?
#
loop_
_entity_poly.entity_id
_entity_poly.type
_entity_poly.pdbx_seq_one_letter_code
_entity_poly.pdbx_strand_id
1 'polypeptide(L)'
;RNTVVDAAGEERHIYRRNTPFSDANETGTQFIGLTNDPPLMDLMLDRMFGTTGDGLIDNLTKFSTPVTGSYYFVPSMQALTAVFGPLADPDDDDDNDANDAVSQPNRSGTLGIGSLRDIGAAASPTDDLD
;
A
#
# COMPACT_ATOMS: atom_id res chain seq x y z
N ARG A 1 28.24 11.62 -15.27
CA ARG A 1 29.01 12.56 -14.40
C ARG A 1 28.22 12.81 -13.11
N ASN A 2 28.11 11.77 -12.28
CA ASN A 2 27.20 11.74 -11.12
C ASN A 2 27.92 11.81 -9.77
N THR A 3 29.21 12.18 -9.75
CA THR A 3 29.93 12.45 -8.50
C THR A 3 29.67 13.90 -8.09
N VAL A 4 29.22 14.10 -6.85
CA VAL A 4 29.05 15.41 -6.24
C VAL A 4 30.03 15.51 -5.09
N VAL A 5 30.77 16.61 -5.03
CA VAL A 5 31.72 16.91 -3.95
C VAL A 5 31.16 18.08 -3.18
N ASP A 6 31.21 18.02 -1.85
CA ASP A 6 30.79 19.12 -0.99
C ASP A 6 31.87 20.21 -0.83
N ALA A 7 31.55 21.24 -0.05
CA ALA A 7 32.47 22.35 0.21
C ALA A 7 33.71 21.96 1.03
N ALA A 8 33.68 20.83 1.73
CA ALA A 8 34.80 20.28 2.48
C ALA A 8 35.70 19.37 1.63
N GLY A 9 35.29 19.07 0.38
CA GLY A 9 36.00 18.19 -0.52
C GLY A 9 35.59 16.71 -0.41
N GLU A 10 34.56 16.40 0.37
CA GLU A 10 34.07 15.02 0.57
C GLU A 10 33.07 14.64 -0.52
N GLU A 11 33.17 13.40 -1.02
CA GLU A 11 32.22 12.87 -1.98
C GLU A 11 30.87 12.57 -1.30
N ARG A 12 29.81 13.10 -1.90
CA ARG A 12 28.43 12.88 -1.49
C ARG A 12 27.87 11.71 -2.29
N HIS A 13 27.52 10.63 -1.58
CA HIS A 13 27.00 9.41 -2.19
C HIS A 13 25.48 9.27 -1.99
N ILE A 14 24.85 8.62 -2.95
CA ILE A 14 23.49 8.09 -2.84
C ILE A 14 23.55 6.57 -2.91
N TYR A 15 22.65 5.89 -2.22
CA TYR A 15 22.48 4.45 -2.39
C TYR A 15 21.56 4.19 -3.57
N ARG A 16 21.96 3.34 -4.52
CA ARG A 16 21.18 3.04 -5.73
C ARG A 16 20.77 1.57 -5.77
N ARG A 17 19.52 1.31 -6.15
CA ARG A 17 18.99 -0.03 -6.39
C ARG A 17 18.32 -0.08 -7.75
N ASN A 18 19.14 -0.10 -8.80
CA ASN A 18 18.64 -0.21 -10.16
C ASN A 18 18.21 -1.65 -10.45
N THR A 19 16.97 -1.80 -10.92
CA THR A 19 16.40 -3.10 -11.27
C THR A 19 16.07 -3.12 -12.76
N PRO A 20 16.61 -4.06 -13.56
CA PRO A 20 16.19 -4.21 -14.95
C PRO A 20 14.75 -4.75 -15.00
N PHE A 21 13.97 -4.31 -15.97
CA PHE A 21 12.65 -4.87 -16.24
C PHE A 21 12.43 -5.03 -17.74
N SER A 22 11.57 -5.97 -18.10
CA SER A 22 11.11 -6.14 -19.48
C SER A 22 9.70 -6.69 -19.49
N ASP A 23 8.89 -6.18 -20.41
CA ASP A 23 7.60 -6.69 -20.83
C ASP A 23 7.61 -6.89 -22.36
N ALA A 24 6.49 -7.34 -22.95
CA ALA A 24 6.35 -7.56 -24.38
C ALA A 24 6.57 -6.29 -25.24
N ASN A 25 6.31 -5.11 -24.67
CA ASN A 25 6.35 -3.83 -25.38
C ASN A 25 7.46 -2.88 -24.91
N GLU A 26 8.02 -3.07 -23.71
CA GLU A 26 8.98 -2.14 -23.10
C GLU A 26 10.08 -2.90 -22.35
N THR A 27 11.33 -2.48 -22.55
CA THR A 27 12.47 -2.95 -21.79
C THR A 27 13.22 -1.76 -21.25
N GLY A 28 13.57 -1.80 -19.97
CA GLY A 28 14.15 -0.65 -19.32
C GLY A 28 14.82 -0.96 -18.00
N THR A 29 15.02 0.10 -17.23
CA THR A 29 15.60 0.02 -15.89
C THR A 29 14.78 0.90 -14.96
N GLN A 30 14.34 0.33 -13.85
CA GLN A 30 13.78 1.10 -12.77
C GLN A 30 14.94 1.69 -11.96
N PHE A 31 15.10 3.01 -12.01
CA PHE A 31 16.06 3.73 -11.20
C PHE A 31 15.46 4.03 -9.83
N ILE A 32 16.15 3.60 -8.77
CA ILE A 32 15.80 3.92 -7.38
C ILE A 32 17.07 4.45 -6.70
N GLY A 33 17.00 5.69 -6.22
CA GLY A 33 18.05 6.30 -5.42
C GLY A 33 17.52 6.68 -4.04
N LEU A 34 18.26 6.29 -3.01
CA LEU A 34 18.00 6.60 -1.61
C LEU A 34 19.09 7.56 -1.11
N THR A 35 18.67 8.64 -0.46
CA THR A 35 19.54 9.67 0.09
C THR A 35 18.96 10.19 1.39
N ASN A 36 19.82 10.61 2.31
CA ASN A 36 19.43 11.39 3.48
C ASN A 36 19.42 12.92 3.20
N ASP A 37 19.82 13.33 2.00
CA ASP A 37 19.87 14.72 1.55
C ASP A 37 19.19 14.84 0.17
N PRO A 38 17.90 15.25 0.10
CA PRO A 38 17.16 15.34 -1.15
C PRO A 38 17.77 16.28 -2.20
N PRO A 39 18.26 17.50 -1.86
CA PRO A 39 18.98 18.38 -2.79
C PRO A 39 20.14 17.73 -3.55
N LEU A 40 20.80 16.73 -2.96
CA LEU A 40 21.87 15.98 -3.63
C LEU A 40 21.34 15.23 -4.86
N MET A 41 20.15 14.64 -4.76
CA MET A 41 19.52 13.90 -5.85
C MET A 41 19.16 14.85 -7.00
N ASP A 42 18.54 15.98 -6.69
CA ASP A 42 18.19 17.00 -7.69
C ASP A 42 19.44 17.48 -8.43
N LEU A 43 20.53 17.79 -7.72
CA LEU A 43 21.78 18.21 -8.34
C LEU A 43 22.39 17.13 -9.25
N MET A 44 22.32 15.86 -8.88
CA MET A 44 22.79 14.76 -9.73
C MET A 44 21.95 14.63 -11.00
N LEU A 45 20.62 14.75 -10.89
CA LEU A 45 19.71 14.70 -12.03
C LEU A 45 19.89 15.91 -12.94
N ASP A 46 20.02 17.10 -12.37
CA ASP A 46 20.22 18.35 -13.12
C ASP A 46 21.49 18.30 -13.98
N ARG A 47 22.58 17.79 -13.41
CA ARG A 47 23.84 17.54 -14.15
C ARG A 47 23.66 16.47 -15.22
N MET A 48 22.83 15.47 -14.98
CA MET A 48 22.59 14.39 -15.92
C MET A 48 21.81 14.88 -17.15
N PHE A 49 20.82 15.75 -16.95
CA PHE A 49 19.98 16.34 -18.00
C PHE A 49 20.48 17.68 -18.55
N GLY A 50 21.58 18.21 -18.00
CA GLY A 50 22.22 19.44 -18.46
C GLY A 50 21.45 20.72 -18.13
N THR A 51 20.64 20.70 -17.07
CA THR A 51 19.90 21.88 -16.58
C THR A 51 20.77 22.80 -15.72
N THR A 52 22.02 22.43 -15.44
CA THR A 52 22.99 23.20 -14.65
C THR A 52 23.57 24.44 -15.35
N GLY A 53 23.25 24.69 -16.62
CA GLY A 53 23.68 25.88 -17.36
C GLY A 53 25.13 25.83 -17.89
N ASP A 54 25.85 24.74 -17.65
CA ASP A 54 27.20 24.48 -18.18
C ASP A 54 27.19 23.86 -19.59
N GLY A 55 26.01 23.54 -20.12
CA GLY A 55 25.82 22.99 -21.47
C GLY A 55 26.26 21.53 -21.62
N LEU A 56 26.55 20.86 -20.51
CA LEU A 56 27.01 19.47 -20.49
C LEU A 56 25.85 18.54 -20.11
N ILE A 57 25.72 17.43 -20.81
CA ILE A 57 24.69 16.41 -20.57
C ILE A 57 25.35 15.04 -20.42
N ASP A 58 24.78 14.16 -19.59
CA ASP A 58 25.25 12.79 -19.48
C ASP A 58 24.84 11.99 -20.73
N ASN A 59 25.80 11.30 -21.34
CA ASN A 59 25.56 10.49 -22.53
C ASN A 59 24.56 9.35 -22.31
N LEU A 60 24.35 8.91 -21.06
CA LEU A 60 23.34 7.89 -20.75
C LEU A 60 21.93 8.33 -21.19
N THR A 61 21.61 9.62 -21.07
CA THR A 61 20.30 10.18 -21.46
C THR A 61 20.01 10.08 -22.96
N LYS A 62 21.03 9.81 -23.78
CA LYS A 62 20.87 9.59 -25.23
C LYS A 62 20.30 8.20 -25.55
N PHE A 63 20.39 7.27 -24.60
CA PHE A 63 19.99 5.86 -24.80
C PHE A 63 18.83 5.44 -23.88
N SER A 64 18.55 6.22 -22.83
CA SER A 64 17.49 5.95 -21.87
C SER A 64 16.60 7.19 -21.73
N THR A 65 15.28 6.98 -21.81
CA THR A 65 14.29 8.04 -21.63
C THR A 65 13.56 7.80 -20.31
N PRO A 66 13.57 8.76 -19.35
CA PRO A 66 12.75 8.63 -18.15
C PRO A 66 11.27 8.78 -18.52
N VAL A 67 10.48 7.73 -18.33
CA VAL A 67 9.03 7.74 -18.62
C VAL A 67 8.23 8.24 -17.41
N THR A 68 8.74 7.99 -16.20
CA THR A 68 8.11 8.35 -14.91
C THR A 68 9.15 8.87 -13.93
N GLY A 69 8.71 9.67 -12.94
CA GLY A 69 9.54 10.13 -11.83
C GLY A 69 8.71 10.50 -10.61
N SER A 70 9.17 10.14 -9.41
CA SER A 70 8.48 10.41 -8.15
C SER A 70 9.44 10.43 -6.97
N TYR A 71 9.08 11.17 -5.92
CA TYR A 71 9.79 11.23 -4.65
C TYR A 71 8.94 10.59 -3.56
N TYR A 72 9.58 9.77 -2.73
CA TYR A 72 8.96 9.12 -1.58
C TYR A 72 9.79 9.37 -0.33
N PHE A 73 9.12 9.46 0.80
CA PHE A 73 9.76 9.42 2.10
C PHE A 73 9.66 8.01 2.67
N VAL A 74 10.80 7.46 3.09
CA VAL A 74 10.86 6.14 3.74
C VAL A 74 11.03 6.38 5.25
N PRO A 75 9.95 6.31 6.06
CA PRO A 75 10.04 6.50 7.50
C PRO A 75 10.80 5.35 8.16
N SER A 76 11.29 5.59 9.39
CA SER A 76 11.74 4.49 10.25
C SER A 76 10.56 3.59 10.62
N MET A 77 10.84 2.33 10.95
CA MET A 77 9.83 1.38 11.41
C MET A 77 9.03 1.93 12.60
N GLN A 78 9.69 2.58 13.55
CA GLN A 78 9.04 3.21 14.70
C GLN A 78 8.07 4.32 14.29
N ALA A 79 8.46 5.19 13.36
CA ALA A 79 7.61 6.26 12.87
C ALA A 79 6.40 5.72 12.08
N LEU A 80 6.62 4.65 11.31
CA LEU A 80 5.55 3.99 10.57
C LEU A 80 4.52 3.35 11.52
N THR A 81 4.98 2.58 12.51
CA THR A 81 4.10 1.96 13.53
C THR A 81 3.36 2.98 14.39
N ALA A 82 3.97 4.13 14.68
CA ALA A 82 3.31 5.19 15.44
C ALA A 82 2.10 5.79 14.69
N VAL A 83 2.12 5.79 13.35
CA VAL A 83 1.04 6.36 12.52
C VAL A 83 0.01 5.29 12.16
N PHE A 84 0.43 4.07 11.84
CA PHE A 84 -0.43 3.02 11.29
C PHE A 84 -0.76 1.88 12.28
N GLY A 85 -0.19 1.90 13.49
CA GLY A 85 -0.30 0.79 14.45
C GLY A 85 0.71 -0.33 14.18
N PRO A 86 0.68 -1.42 14.96
CA PRO A 86 1.53 -2.59 14.72
C PRO A 86 1.36 -3.07 13.28
N LEU A 87 2.47 -3.27 12.58
CA LEU A 87 2.44 -3.95 11.29
C LEU A 87 2.14 -5.42 11.58
N ALA A 88 1.21 -6.02 10.83
CA ALA A 88 0.98 -7.45 10.93
C ALA A 88 2.31 -8.19 10.68
N ASP A 89 2.67 -9.10 11.57
CA ASP A 89 3.78 -10.01 11.34
C ASP A 89 3.33 -10.97 10.24
N PRO A 90 4.02 -11.06 9.08
CA PRO A 90 3.65 -12.03 8.05
C PRO A 90 3.80 -13.49 8.51
N ASP A 91 4.49 -13.73 9.63
CA ASP A 91 4.62 -15.06 10.24
C ASP A 91 3.59 -15.30 11.39
N ASP A 92 2.73 -14.32 11.71
CA ASP A 92 1.53 -14.51 12.57
C ASP A 92 0.37 -15.14 11.76
N ASP A 93 0.65 -16.25 11.06
CA ASP A 93 -0.38 -17.23 10.72
C ASP A 93 -0.75 -17.97 12.01
N ASP A 94 -1.43 -17.26 12.92
CA ASP A 94 -2.04 -17.85 14.10
C ASP A 94 -3.19 -18.74 13.59
N ASP A 95 -2.88 -20.01 13.30
CA ASP A 95 -3.82 -21.13 13.09
C ASP A 95 -4.63 -21.40 14.38
N ASN A 96 -5.18 -20.35 15.01
CA ASN A 96 -6.12 -20.46 16.11
C ASN A 96 -7.54 -20.33 15.57
N ASP A 97 -7.94 -21.36 14.82
CA ASP A 97 -9.34 -21.55 14.47
C ASP A 97 -10.12 -21.91 15.75
N ALA A 98 -11.09 -21.05 16.07
CA ALA A 98 -12.14 -21.20 17.08
C ALA A 98 -11.71 -21.25 18.57
N ASN A 99 -11.99 -20.17 19.31
CA ASN A 99 -12.84 -20.18 20.54
C ASN A 99 -12.73 -18.93 21.43
N ASP A 100 -12.75 -17.69 20.90
CA ASP A 100 -13.10 -16.56 21.77
C ASP A 100 -13.93 -15.49 21.06
N ALA A 101 -15.08 -15.19 21.67
CA ALA A 101 -16.07 -14.16 21.30
C ALA A 101 -17.14 -14.43 20.21
N VAL A 102 -17.73 -15.63 20.12
CA VAL A 102 -19.18 -15.76 19.76
C VAL A 102 -19.84 -16.93 20.51
N SER A 103 -20.29 -16.71 21.75
CA SER A 103 -21.42 -17.47 22.33
C SER A 103 -21.85 -16.94 23.70
N GLN A 104 -22.83 -16.04 23.70
CA GLN A 104 -24.00 -16.25 24.54
C GLN A 104 -25.25 -16.11 23.66
N PRO A 105 -25.85 -17.22 23.18
CA PRO A 105 -27.14 -17.15 22.55
C PRO A 105 -28.19 -16.80 23.61
N ASN A 106 -28.85 -15.68 23.38
CA ASN A 106 -30.10 -15.31 24.03
C ASN A 106 -31.08 -16.49 24.00
N ARG A 107 -31.32 -17.11 25.16
CA ARG A 107 -32.36 -18.12 25.32
C ARG A 107 -33.74 -17.46 25.26
N SER A 108 -34.24 -17.22 24.06
CA SER A 108 -35.65 -16.91 23.83
C SER A 108 -36.15 -17.80 22.69
N GLY A 109 -36.89 -18.84 23.08
CA GLY A 109 -37.28 -19.97 22.23
C GLY A 109 -38.33 -19.61 21.18
N THR A 110 -37.90 -18.96 20.10
CA THR A 110 -38.71 -18.81 18.89
C THR A 110 -37.84 -19.15 17.69
N LEU A 111 -38.07 -20.32 17.10
CA LEU A 111 -37.45 -20.72 15.84
C LEU A 111 -38.10 -19.88 14.74
N GLY A 112 -37.28 -19.16 13.97
CA GLY A 112 -37.66 -18.20 12.93
C GLY A 112 -38.37 -18.78 11.71
N ILE A 113 -39.42 -19.57 11.94
CA ILE A 113 -40.43 -19.92 10.94
C ILE A 113 -41.68 -19.07 11.23
N GLY A 114 -42.01 -18.18 10.29
CA GLY A 114 -43.20 -17.34 10.39
C GLY A 114 -44.45 -18.19 10.65
N SER A 115 -45.23 -17.80 11.66
CA SER A 115 -46.50 -18.43 12.03
C SER A 115 -47.48 -18.34 10.87
N LEU A 116 -47.97 -19.50 10.42
CA LEU A 116 -49.00 -19.66 9.39
C LEU A 116 -50.38 -19.31 9.98
N ARG A 117 -50.64 -18.02 10.18
CA ARG A 117 -51.97 -17.47 10.51
C ARG A 117 -52.54 -16.75 9.29
N ASP A 118 -52.71 -17.46 8.18
CA ASP A 118 -53.64 -17.03 7.13
C ASP A 118 -53.99 -18.15 6.13
N ILE A 119 -54.60 -19.25 6.59
CA ILE A 119 -55.36 -20.14 5.69
C ILE A 119 -56.56 -20.64 6.49
N GLY A 120 -57.73 -20.09 6.18
CA GLY A 120 -58.94 -20.19 7.00
C GLY A 120 -59.59 -21.56 7.07
N ALA A 121 -60.50 -21.70 8.04
CA ALA A 121 -61.66 -22.56 7.92
C ALA A 121 -62.74 -22.18 8.96
N ALA A 122 -63.95 -22.03 8.43
CA ALA A 122 -65.25 -22.32 9.03
C ALA A 122 -65.72 -21.46 10.22
N ALA A 123 -66.43 -20.38 9.89
CA ALA A 123 -67.55 -19.93 10.69
C ALA A 123 -68.80 -20.74 10.30
N SER A 124 -69.44 -21.40 11.27
CA SER A 124 -70.88 -21.64 11.26
C SER A 124 -71.38 -22.07 12.65
N PRO A 125 -72.65 -21.79 12.96
CA PRO A 125 -73.10 -21.30 14.26
C PRO A 125 -73.92 -22.34 15.02
N THR A 126 -74.14 -22.13 16.32
CA THR A 126 -75.42 -22.35 17.01
C THR A 126 -75.25 -21.94 18.46
N ASP A 127 -75.95 -20.89 18.88
CA ASP A 127 -76.32 -20.72 20.28
C ASP A 127 -77.74 -20.14 20.28
N ASP A 128 -78.70 -21.00 20.64
CA ASP A 128 -80.08 -20.65 20.94
C ASP A 128 -80.48 -21.35 22.25
N LEU A 129 -80.74 -20.51 23.25
CA LEU A 129 -81.79 -20.59 24.29
C LEU A 129 -81.66 -21.62 25.44
N ASP A 130 -81.41 -21.12 26.66
CA ASP A 130 -82.46 -20.76 27.65
C ASP A 130 -81.92 -19.71 28.65
#